data_AF-A0AA91GLP9-F1
#
_entry.id   AF-A0AA91GLP9-F1
#
_cell.length_a   1.000
_cell.length_b   1.000
_cell.length_c   1.000
_cell.angle_alpha   90.00
_cell.angle_beta   90.00
_cell.angle_gamma   90.00
#
_symmetry.space_group_name_H-M   'P 1'
#
loop_
_entity.id
_entity.type
_entity.pdbx_description
1 polymer ?
#
loop_
_entity_poly.entity_id
_entity_poly.type
_entity_poly.pdbx_seq_one_letter_code
_entity_poly.pdbx_strand_id
1 'polypeptide(L)'
;MTRVVVEVINVAYQLSQGKEIGDNYEYGWMKAFDTSELNELVAEVTNACSVGYVSGDWNELDVVIHEWHESAIAINSPELEKAFSDSKDEVLLTPPTTESVIA
;
A
#
# COMPACT_ATOMS: atom_id res chain seq x y z
N MET A 1 4.54 -18.98 -3.45
CA MET A 1 3.83 -18.22 -2.40
C MET A 1 4.58 -18.19 -1.08
N THR A 2 4.99 -19.31 -0.49
CA THR A 2 5.74 -19.29 0.80
C THR A 2 7.04 -18.50 0.76
N ARG A 3 7.76 -18.49 -0.37
CA ARG A 3 8.98 -17.69 -0.55
C ARG A 3 8.73 -16.19 -0.37
N VAL A 4 7.69 -15.67 -1.02
CA VAL A 4 7.32 -14.24 -0.98
C VAL A 4 7.04 -13.82 0.47
N VAL A 5 6.23 -14.62 1.17
CA VAL A 5 5.89 -14.38 2.58
C VAL A 5 7.14 -14.35 3.46
N VAL A 6 8.06 -15.31 3.29
CA VAL A 6 9.32 -15.33 4.04
C VAL A 6 10.19 -14.12 3.74
N GLU A 7 10.28 -13.70 2.48
CA GLU A 7 11.08 -12.54 2.08
C GLU A 7 10.50 -11.25 2.64
N VAL A 8 9.17 -11.05 2.55
CA VAL A 8 8.47 -9.91 3.14
C VAL A 8 8.69 -9.84 4.66
N ILE A 9 8.48 -10.95 5.38
CA ILE A 9 8.70 -11.01 6.83
C ILE A 9 10.17 -10.71 7.17
N ASN A 10 11.12 -11.27 6.41
CA ASN A 10 12.54 -11.05 6.66
C ASN A 10 12.95 -9.59 6.41
N VAL A 11 12.38 -8.93 5.40
CA VAL A 11 12.64 -7.52 5.11
C VAL A 11 12.03 -6.62 6.19
N ALA A 12 10.76 -6.85 6.56
CA ALA A 12 10.12 -6.13 7.66
C ALA A 12 10.91 -6.27 8.97
N TYR A 13 11.37 -7.49 9.29
CA TYR A 13 12.19 -7.72 10.46
C TYR A 13 13.50 -6.92 10.40
N GLN A 14 14.22 -6.94 9.28
CA GLN A 14 15.47 -6.17 9.14
C GLN A 14 15.24 -4.66 9.30
N LEU A 15 14.20 -4.11 8.65
CA LEU A 15 13.85 -2.70 8.73
C LEU A 15 13.44 -2.29 10.15
N SER A 16 12.66 -3.12 10.86
CA SER A 16 12.28 -2.86 12.27
C SER A 16 13.48 -2.80 13.23
N GLN A 17 14.61 -3.39 12.84
CA GLN A 17 15.88 -3.34 13.57
C GLN A 17 16.78 -2.17 13.13
N GLY A 18 16.29 -1.28 12.25
CA GLY A 18 17.05 -0.15 11.70
C GLY A 18 18.15 -0.58 10.74
N LYS A 19 18.09 -1.78 10.15
CA LYS A 19 19.08 -2.22 9.16
C LYS A 19 18.75 -1.61 7.80
N GLU A 20 19.80 -1.16 7.12
CA GLU A 20 19.69 -0.75 5.72
C GLU A 20 19.63 -1.97 4.80
N ILE A 21 18.62 -1.99 3.95
CA ILE A 21 18.52 -2.88 2.78
C ILE A 21 18.86 -2.07 1.52
N GLY A 22 19.39 -2.70 0.48
CA GLY A 22 19.75 -2.01 -0.76
C GLY A 22 18.52 -1.45 -1.50
N ASP A 23 18.69 -0.35 -2.24
CA ASP A 23 17.58 0.31 -2.97
C ASP A 23 17.02 -0.52 -4.14
N ASN A 24 17.83 -1.42 -4.71
CA ASN A 24 17.43 -2.32 -5.81
C ASN A 24 16.94 -3.69 -5.32
N TYR A 25 16.48 -3.80 -4.07
CA TYR A 25 15.96 -5.05 -3.53
C TYR A 25 14.48 -5.22 -3.91
N GLU A 26 14.05 -6.47 -4.19
CA GLU A 26 12.68 -6.82 -4.65
C GLU A 26 11.56 -6.29 -3.72
N TYR A 27 11.89 -5.99 -2.46
CA TYR A 27 11.00 -5.40 -1.46
C TYR A 27 11.53 -4.08 -0.87
N GLY A 28 12.37 -3.36 -1.62
CA GLY A 28 12.95 -2.08 -1.20
C GLY A 28 11.90 -1.00 -0.93
N TRP A 29 10.71 -1.12 -1.54
CA TRP A 29 9.56 -0.24 -1.30
C TRP A 29 9.09 -0.25 0.16
N MET A 30 9.38 -1.31 0.92
CA MET A 30 9.00 -1.41 2.34
C MET A 30 9.73 -0.37 3.23
N LYS A 31 10.77 0.31 2.73
CA LYS A 31 11.42 1.43 3.43
C LYS A 31 10.50 2.63 3.66
N ALA A 32 9.39 2.72 2.94
CA ALA A 32 8.40 3.78 3.09
C ALA A 32 7.71 3.77 4.46
N PHE A 33 7.75 2.63 5.15
CA PHE A 33 6.94 2.38 6.34
C PHE A 33 7.73 2.48 7.63
N ASP A 34 7.04 2.93 8.67
CA ASP A 34 7.52 2.84 10.04
C ASP A 34 7.37 1.43 10.64
N THR A 35 7.80 1.26 11.89
CA THR A 35 7.77 -0.05 12.55
C THR A 35 6.36 -0.56 12.83
N SER A 36 5.39 0.32 13.10
CA SER A 36 3.98 -0.08 13.28
C SER A 36 3.41 -0.61 11.97
N GLU A 37 3.57 0.13 10.89
CA GLU A 37 3.08 -0.21 9.56
C GLU A 37 3.72 -1.51 9.05
N LEU A 38 5.02 -1.72 9.27
CA LEU A 38 5.69 -2.98 8.94
C LEU A 38 5.12 -4.19 9.72
N ASN A 39 4.71 -3.99 10.98
CA ASN A 39 4.08 -5.06 11.76
C ASN A 39 2.66 -5.37 11.25
N GLU A 40 1.91 -4.35 10.82
CA GLU A 40 0.58 -4.51 10.22
C GLU A 40 0.68 -5.27 8.89
N LEU A 41 1.60 -4.85 8.01
CA LEU A 41 1.91 -5.54 6.76
C LEU A 41 2.22 -7.03 7.00
N VAL A 42 3.09 -7.34 7.99
CA VAL A 42 3.43 -8.72 8.35
C VAL A 42 2.19 -9.49 8.83
N ALA A 43 1.32 -8.88 9.63
CA ALA A 43 0.11 -9.51 10.13
C ALA A 43 -0.86 -9.86 8.98
N GLU A 44 -1.11 -8.93 8.08
CA GLU A 44 -2.02 -9.12 6.93
C GLU A 44 -1.49 -10.16 5.95
N VAL A 45 -0.21 -10.08 5.58
CA VAL A 45 0.45 -11.06 4.71
C VAL A 45 0.43 -12.46 5.33
N THR A 46 0.65 -12.58 6.65
CA THR A 46 0.57 -13.87 7.35
C THR A 46 -0.86 -14.42 7.38
N ASN A 47 -1.85 -13.55 7.59
CA ASN A 47 -3.26 -13.93 7.57
C ASN A 47 -3.71 -14.40 6.17
N ALA A 48 -3.43 -13.62 5.13
CA ALA A 48 -3.73 -13.97 3.74
C ALA A 48 -3.03 -15.26 3.31
N CYS A 49 -1.79 -15.47 3.74
CA CYS A 49 -1.06 -16.72 3.54
C CYS A 49 -1.76 -17.91 4.21
N SER A 50 -2.20 -17.76 5.46
CA SER A 50 -2.95 -18.79 6.19
C SER A 50 -4.26 -19.15 5.47
N VAL A 51 -5.00 -18.14 5.01
CA VAL A 51 -6.21 -18.34 4.20
C VAL A 51 -5.89 -19.13 2.94
N GLY A 52 -4.87 -18.73 2.17
CA GLY A 52 -4.48 -19.42 0.94
C GLY A 52 -3.99 -20.85 1.16
N TYR A 53 -3.35 -21.13 2.31
CA TYR A 53 -3.00 -22.49 2.70
C TYR A 53 -4.23 -23.37 2.95
N VAL A 54 -5.30 -22.82 3.56
CA VAL A 54 -6.52 -23.55 3.88
C VAL A 54 -7.42 -23.71 2.65
N SER A 55 -7.57 -22.65 1.85
CA SER A 55 -8.49 -22.61 0.70
C SER A 55 -7.85 -23.13 -0.60
N GLY A 56 -6.53 -23.06 -0.72
CA GLY A 56 -5.81 -23.25 -1.98
C GLY A 56 -5.86 -22.04 -2.93
N ASP A 57 -6.54 -20.96 -2.54
CA ASP A 57 -6.67 -19.71 -3.31
C ASP A 57 -5.72 -18.64 -2.76
N TRP A 58 -4.80 -18.19 -3.61
CA TRP A 58 -3.73 -17.25 -3.26
C TRP A 58 -4.02 -15.81 -3.67
N ASN A 59 -5.17 -15.55 -4.30
CA ASN A 59 -5.49 -14.23 -4.83
C ASN A 59 -5.47 -13.15 -3.73
N GLU A 60 -5.95 -13.47 -2.53
CA GLU A 60 -5.92 -12.54 -1.39
C GLU A 60 -4.49 -12.12 -1.01
N LEU A 61 -3.53 -13.07 -1.03
CA LEU A 61 -2.14 -12.77 -0.71
C LEU A 61 -1.52 -11.83 -1.75
N ASP A 62 -1.82 -12.06 -3.02
CA ASP A 62 -1.34 -11.21 -4.11
C ASP A 62 -1.95 -9.80 -4.01
N VAL A 63 -3.24 -9.68 -3.68
CA VAL A 63 -3.94 -8.40 -3.46
C VAL A 63 -3.32 -7.63 -2.30
N VAL A 64 -3.18 -8.25 -1.12
CA VAL A 64 -2.60 -7.58 0.06
C VAL A 64 -1.20 -7.04 -0.25
N ILE A 65 -0.32 -7.84 -0.86
CA ILE A 65 1.04 -7.38 -1.20
C ILE A 65 1.00 -6.23 -2.20
N HIS A 66 0.09 -6.28 -3.17
CA HIS A 66 -0.07 -5.24 -4.17
C HIS A 66 -0.52 -3.91 -3.54
N GLU A 67 -1.54 -3.93 -2.69
CA GLU A 67 -2.08 -2.74 -2.01
C GLU A 67 -1.03 -2.08 -1.10
N TRP A 68 -0.24 -2.88 -0.38
CA TRP A 68 0.87 -2.36 0.42
C TRP A 68 1.96 -1.73 -0.46
N HIS A 69 2.27 -2.34 -1.61
CA HIS A 69 3.22 -1.75 -2.55
C HIS A 69 2.73 -0.42 -3.15
N GLU A 70 1.44 -0.35 -3.53
CA GLU A 70 0.83 0.90 -4.00
C GLU A 70 0.85 1.99 -2.93
N SER A 71 0.62 1.62 -1.67
CA SER A 71 0.72 2.54 -0.52
C SER A 71 2.14 3.11 -0.38
N ALA A 72 3.18 2.28 -0.55
CA ALA A 72 4.57 2.76 -0.54
C ALA A 72 4.88 3.71 -1.69
N ILE A 73 4.31 3.47 -2.88
CA ILE A 73 4.45 4.39 -4.02
C ILE A 73 3.76 5.71 -3.69
N ALA A 74 2.56 5.68 -3.10
CA ALA A 74 1.81 6.87 -2.74
C ALA A 74 2.54 7.72 -1.71
N ILE A 75 3.09 7.10 -0.65
CA ILE A 75 3.88 7.78 0.39
C ILE A 75 5.10 8.49 -0.21
N ASN A 76 5.77 7.85 -1.18
CA ASN A 76 6.99 8.39 -1.78
C ASN A 76 6.73 9.29 -3.01
N SER A 77 5.48 9.59 -3.37
CA SER A 77 5.18 10.40 -4.56
C SER A 77 5.28 11.90 -4.26
N PRO A 78 6.26 12.61 -4.86
CA PRO A 78 6.36 14.06 -4.72
C PRO A 78 5.18 14.79 -5.35
N GLU A 79 4.56 14.20 -6.39
CA GLU A 79 3.38 14.76 -7.06
C GLU A 79 2.17 14.74 -6.14
N LEU A 80 1.96 13.63 -5.41
CA LEU A 80 0.89 13.54 -4.42
C LEU A 80 1.16 14.48 -3.25
N GLU A 81 2.38 14.49 -2.70
CA GLU A 81 2.77 15.43 -1.63
C GLU A 81 2.49 16.88 -2.03
N LYS A 82 2.86 17.24 -3.26
CA LYS A 82 2.60 18.56 -3.83
C LYS A 82 1.10 18.82 -4.00
N ALA A 83 0.34 17.87 -4.52
CA ALA A 83 -1.11 18.02 -4.71
C ALA A 83 -1.85 18.23 -3.38
N PHE A 84 -1.43 17.57 -2.30
CA PHE A 84 -2.00 17.76 -0.97
C PHE A 84 -1.54 19.05 -0.27
N SER A 85 -0.35 19.54 -0.60
CA SER A 85 0.22 20.77 -0.03
C SER A 85 -0.14 22.03 -0.80
N ASP A 86 -0.70 21.89 -2.01
CA ASP A 86 -1.10 23.04 -2.83
C ASP A 86 -2.21 23.83 -2.14
N SER A 87 -2.10 25.16 -2.19
CA SER A 87 -3.11 26.03 -1.62
C SER A 87 -4.40 25.82 -2.42
N LYS A 88 -5.43 25.33 -1.75
CA LYS A 88 -6.80 25.14 -2.24
C LYS A 88 -7.25 26.25 -3.20
N ASP A 89 -6.96 26.10 -4.49
CA ASP A 89 -7.75 26.75 -5.55
C ASP A 89 -9.02 25.90 -5.73
N GLU A 90 -9.74 25.73 -4.62
CA GLU A 90 -10.99 24.98 -4.56
C GLU A 90 -12.02 25.76 -5.36
N VAL A 91 -12.13 25.40 -6.64
CA VAL A 91 -13.20 25.91 -7.49
C VAL A 91 -14.50 25.23 -7.07
N LEU A 92 -15.52 26.02 -6.76
CA LEU A 92 -16.86 25.52 -6.45
C LEU A 92 -17.34 24.63 -7.61
N LEU A 93 -17.81 23.42 -7.27
CA LEU A 93 -18.46 22.56 -8.25
C LEU A 93 -19.65 23.31 -8.87
N THR A 94 -19.74 23.25 -10.20
CA THR A 94 -20.90 23.77 -10.91
C THR A 94 -22.14 23.06 -10.37
N PRO A 95 -23.16 23.78 -9.89
CA PRO A 95 -24.38 23.15 -9.41
C PRO A 95 -25.02 22.33 -10.54
N PRO A 96 -25.62 21.17 -10.22
CA PRO A 96 -26.27 20.34 -11.23
C PRO A 96 -27.34 21.15 -11.96
N THR A 97 -27.35 21.06 -13.29
CA THR A 97 -28.41 21.68 -14.10
C THR A 97 -29.66 20.83 -13.97
N THR A 98 -30.66 21.31 -13.23
CA THR A 98 -32.00 20.72 -13.29
C THR A 98 -32.58 21.03 -14.66
N GLU A 99 -32.55 20.08 -15.59
CA GLU A 99 -33.36 20.16 -16.80
C GLU A 99 -34.83 20.24 -16.36
N SER A 100 -35.43 21.42 -16.52
CA SER A 100 -36.87 21.58 -16.36
C SER A 100 -37.52 20.87 -17.53
N VAL A 101 -38.01 19.65 -17.28
CA VAL A 101 -38.91 18.96 -18.20
C VAL A 101 -40.19 19.79 -18.25
N ILE A 102 -40.33 20.58 -19.30
CA ILE A 102 -41.55 21.31 -19.60
C ILE A 102 -42.56 20.25 -20.07
N ALA A 103 -43.58 20.02 -19.23
CA ALA A 103 -44.72 19.14 -19.53
C ALA A 103 -45.70 19.80 -20.50
#